data_AF-A0A2V9VMX8-F1
#
_entry.id   AF-A0A2V9VMX8-F1
#
_cell.length_a   1.000
_cell.length_b   1.000
_cell.length_c   1.000
_cell.angle_alpha   90.00
_cell.angle_beta   90.00
_cell.angle_gamma   90.00
#
_symmetry.space_group_name_H-M   'P 1'
#
loop_
_entity.id
_entity.type
_entity.pdbx_description
1 polymer ?
#
loop_
_entity_poly.entity_id
_entity_poly.type
_entity_poly.pdbx_seq_one_letter_code
_entity_poly.pdbx_strand_id
1 'polypeptide(L)'
;MLTFGATKCEHLGVVKRAIMGFCMDVDRVHSEELATWKEKYMAALFEMDKGRLNQRITEAEMAVAKRTRELFQGDGDTSSGTQLRERKALEAAFYALQALRSIAQGDRGAARRSFAA
;
A
#
# COMPACT_ATOMS: atom_id res chain seq x y z
N MET A 1 -9.29 34.03 25.98
CA MET A 1 -9.41 33.92 24.51
C MET A 1 -8.34 32.93 24.07
N LEU A 2 -8.68 31.63 23.97
CA LEU A 2 -7.73 30.56 23.69
C LEU A 2 -7.75 30.26 22.19
N THR A 3 -6.68 30.65 21.48
CA THR A 3 -6.44 30.24 20.08
C THR A 3 -5.77 28.88 20.07
N PHE A 4 -6.52 27.83 19.73
CA PHE A 4 -6.01 26.47 19.53
C PHE A 4 -5.38 26.38 18.13
N GLY A 5 -4.09 26.72 18.04
CA GLY A 5 -3.31 26.75 16.80
C GLY A 5 -2.70 25.40 16.46
N ALA A 6 -3.25 24.76 15.44
CA ALA A 6 -2.71 23.70 14.58
C ALA A 6 -1.23 23.29 14.78
N THR A 7 -0.99 22.15 15.44
CA THR A 7 0.28 21.40 15.35
C THR A 7 0.05 19.88 15.42
N LYS A 8 -0.82 19.32 14.56
CA LYS A 8 -1.06 17.85 14.54
C LYS A 8 -1.03 17.21 13.16
N CYS A 9 -0.31 17.79 12.19
CA CYS A 9 -0.11 17.19 10.87
C CYS A 9 1.35 16.94 10.47
N GLU A 10 2.33 17.52 11.16
CA GLU A 10 3.73 17.40 10.72
C GLU A 10 4.45 16.15 11.27
N HIS A 11 3.99 15.62 12.40
CA HIS A 11 4.64 14.47 13.05
C HIS A 11 4.51 13.17 12.24
N LEU A 12 3.37 12.95 11.58
CA LEU A 12 3.16 11.76 10.76
C LEU A 12 4.02 11.77 9.47
N GLY A 13 4.32 12.96 8.94
CA GLY A 13 5.17 13.14 7.77
C GLY A 13 6.65 12.81 8.04
N VAL A 14 7.14 13.17 9.24
CA VAL A 14 8.51 12.83 9.67
C VAL A 14 8.64 11.33 9.92
N VAL A 15 7.64 10.69 10.56
CA VAL A 15 7.63 9.24 10.76
C VAL A 15 7.55 8.49 9.43
N LYS A 16 6.79 8.99 8.45
CA LYS A 16 6.82 8.45 7.09
C LYS A 16 8.18 8.55 6.41
N ARG A 17 8.88 9.69 6.53
CA ARG A 17 10.27 9.81 6.03
C ARG A 17 11.25 8.91 6.78
N ALA A 18 11.06 8.71 8.08
CA ALA A 18 11.94 7.86 8.88
C ALA A 18 11.72 6.37 8.56
N ILE A 19 10.46 5.93 8.44
CA ILE A 19 10.12 4.53 8.09
C ILE A 19 10.43 4.25 6.61
N MET A 20 10.08 5.16 5.70
CA MET A 20 10.43 5.04 4.28
C MET A 20 11.94 5.15 4.06
N GLY A 21 12.63 6.02 4.81
CA GLY A 21 14.08 6.16 4.81
C GLY A 21 14.82 4.93 5.35
N PHE A 22 14.25 4.21 6.32
CA PHE A 22 14.80 2.94 6.79
C PHE A 22 14.68 1.81 5.74
N CYS A 23 13.80 1.94 4.74
CA CYS A 23 13.62 0.95 3.67
C CYS A 23 14.28 1.33 2.33
N MET A 24 14.84 2.55 2.16
CA MET A 24 15.31 3.03 0.85
C MET A 24 16.83 3.13 0.67
N ASP A 25 17.65 2.59 1.58
CA ASP A 25 19.12 2.55 1.41
C ASP A 25 19.62 1.36 0.56
N VAL A 26 18.76 0.81 -0.32
CA VAL A 26 19.14 -0.15 -1.36
C VAL A 26 18.70 0.43 -2.72
N ASP A 27 19.64 1.14 -3.32
CA ASP A 27 19.80 1.49 -4.74
C ASP A 27 18.64 2.11 -5.52
N ARG A 28 18.73 3.45 -5.59
CA ARG A 28 18.06 4.43 -6.45
C ARG A 28 18.30 4.25 -7.97
N VAL A 29 18.45 3.02 -8.49
CA VAL A 29 18.79 2.76 -9.92
C VAL A 29 17.94 1.66 -10.59
N HIS A 30 16.84 1.21 -9.99
CA HIS A 30 15.92 0.32 -10.71
C HIS A 30 14.48 0.82 -10.70
N SER A 31 14.28 1.76 -11.63
CA SER A 31 13.10 1.96 -12.46
C SER A 31 11.96 1.00 -12.13
N GLU A 32 10.83 1.55 -11.65
CA GLU A 32 9.44 1.07 -11.41
C GLU A 32 9.07 -0.44 -11.45
N GLU A 33 9.82 -1.26 -12.18
CA GLU A 33 9.74 -2.70 -12.42
C GLU A 33 10.43 -3.59 -11.36
N LEU A 34 11.43 -3.08 -10.60
CA LEU A 34 12.09 -3.87 -9.54
C LEU A 34 11.50 -3.73 -8.14
N ALA A 35 10.57 -2.79 -7.93
CA ALA A 35 9.95 -2.64 -6.62
C ALA A 35 9.13 -3.90 -6.30
N THR A 36 9.47 -4.57 -5.19
CA THR A 36 8.81 -5.81 -4.79
C THR A 36 7.32 -5.60 -4.55
N TRP A 37 6.50 -6.65 -4.63
CA TRP A 37 5.07 -6.57 -4.30
C TRP A 37 4.84 -5.99 -2.89
N LYS A 38 5.78 -6.20 -1.97
CA LYS A 38 5.77 -5.65 -0.61
C LYS A 38 5.94 -4.15 -0.61
N GLU A 39 6.85 -3.60 -1.40
CA GLU A 39 7.05 -2.15 -1.49
C GLU A 39 5.83 -1.46 -2.08
N LYS A 40 5.24 -2.02 -3.15
CA LYS A 40 3.99 -1.47 -3.73
C LYS A 40 2.84 -1.55 -2.73
N TYR A 41 2.72 -2.66 -1.99
CA TYR A 41 1.76 -2.82 -0.91
C TYR A 41 1.95 -1.77 0.20
N MET A 42 3.18 -1.56 0.67
CA MET A 42 3.50 -0.56 1.69
C MET A 42 3.22 0.86 1.17
N ALA A 43 3.58 1.15 -0.08
CA ALA A 43 3.27 2.42 -0.71
C ALA A 43 1.76 2.71 -0.75
N ALA A 44 0.93 1.69 -1.00
CA ALA A 44 -0.52 1.83 -0.96
C ALA A 44 -1.04 2.09 0.47
N LEU A 45 -0.58 1.32 1.47
CA LEU A 45 -1.00 1.49 2.87
C LEU A 45 -0.62 2.86 3.46
N PHE A 46 0.55 3.37 3.07
CA PHE A 46 1.07 4.64 3.54
C PHE A 46 0.88 5.78 2.53
N GLU A 47 -0.02 5.65 1.56
CA GLU A 47 -0.39 6.79 0.71
C GLU A 47 -1.30 7.75 1.51
N MET A 48 -0.98 9.04 1.49
CA MET A 48 -1.72 10.09 2.20
C MET A 48 -2.53 10.95 1.24
N ASP A 49 -2.11 11.01 -0.02
CA ASP A 49 -2.81 11.75 -1.05
C ASP A 49 -4.00 10.92 -1.56
N LYS A 50 -5.22 11.37 -1.24
CA LYS A 50 -6.47 10.72 -1.67
C LYS A 50 -6.62 10.67 -3.20
N GLY A 51 -6.01 11.61 -3.93
CA GLY A 51 -6.00 11.62 -5.39
C GLY A 51 -5.14 10.50 -5.96
N ARG A 52 -4.06 10.12 -5.26
CA ARG A 52 -3.11 9.08 -5.68
C ARG A 52 -3.39 7.71 -5.06
N LEU A 53 -4.15 7.66 -3.97
CA LEU A 53 -4.46 6.43 -3.24
C LEU A 53 -5.03 5.33 -4.14
N ASN A 54 -6.01 5.65 -5.02
CA ASN A 54 -6.57 4.65 -5.93
C ASN A 54 -5.54 4.12 -6.94
N GLN A 55 -4.63 4.97 -7.41
CA GLN A 55 -3.54 4.58 -8.29
C GLN A 55 -2.57 3.63 -7.56
N ARG A 56 -2.15 3.99 -6.34
CA ARG A 56 -1.25 3.15 -5.53
C ARG A 56 -1.85 1.79 -5.18
N ILE A 57 -3.15 1.75 -4.87
CA ILE A 57 -3.88 0.49 -4.66
C ILE A 57 -3.82 -0.37 -5.93
N THR A 58 -4.06 0.21 -7.10
CA THR A 58 -4.03 -0.53 -8.38
C THR A 58 -2.63 -1.07 -8.68
N GLU A 59 -1.59 -0.27 -8.48
CA GLU A 59 -0.19 -0.69 -8.63
C GLU A 59 0.15 -1.86 -7.69
N ALA A 60 -0.32 -1.81 -6.44
CA ALA A 60 -0.11 -2.87 -5.46
C ALA A 60 -0.89 -4.15 -5.81
N GLU A 61 -2.16 -4.05 -6.20
CA GLU A 61 -2.98 -5.17 -6.65
C GLU A 61 -2.32 -5.90 -7.82
N MET A 62 -1.81 -5.16 -8.81
CA MET A 62 -1.09 -5.72 -9.95
C MET A 62 0.19 -6.44 -9.54
N ALA A 63 0.98 -5.85 -8.64
CA ALA A 63 2.22 -6.45 -8.17
C ALA A 63 1.98 -7.74 -7.36
N VAL A 64 0.94 -7.75 -6.51
CA VAL A 64 0.49 -8.94 -5.76
C VAL A 64 0.02 -10.04 -6.72
N ALA A 65 -0.76 -9.69 -7.74
CA ALA A 65 -1.24 -10.65 -8.74
C ALA A 65 -0.10 -11.23 -9.58
N LYS A 66 0.87 -10.40 -9.99
CA LYS A 66 2.07 -10.84 -10.70
C LYS A 66 2.86 -11.85 -9.86
N ARG A 67 3.16 -11.51 -8.60
CA ARG A 67 3.91 -12.41 -7.70
C ARG A 67 3.16 -13.71 -7.43
N THR A 68 1.85 -13.62 -7.25
CA THR A 68 0.99 -14.79 -7.08
C THR A 68 1.17 -15.73 -8.26
N ARG A 69 1.06 -15.22 -9.50
CA ARG A 69 1.27 -16.00 -10.72
C ARG A 69 2.66 -16.65 -10.78
N GLU A 70 3.71 -15.90 -10.45
CA GLU A 70 5.08 -16.44 -10.41
C GLU A 70 5.20 -17.62 -9.42
N LEU A 71 4.58 -17.52 -8.24
CA LEU A 71 4.56 -18.62 -7.26
C LEU A 71 3.77 -19.84 -7.73
N PHE A 72 2.77 -19.66 -8.60
CA PHE A 72 2.03 -20.77 -9.21
C PHE A 72 2.79 -21.42 -10.38
N GLN A 73 3.66 -20.66 -11.06
CA GLN A 73 4.41 -21.12 -12.24
C GLN A 73 5.79 -21.67 -11.90
N GLY A 74 6.30 -21.42 -10.70
CA GLY A 74 7.59 -21.97 -10.27
C GLY A 74 7.50 -23.47 -10.01
N ASP A 75 8.33 -24.26 -10.69
CA ASP A 75 8.52 -25.71 -10.50
C ASP A 75 9.14 -26.10 -9.14
N GLY A 76 9.13 -25.18 -8.17
CA GLY A 76 9.73 -25.39 -6.85
C GLY A 76 8.81 -26.20 -5.94
N ASP A 77 9.42 -27.05 -5.10
CA ASP A 77 8.72 -27.82 -4.08
C ASP A 77 7.76 -26.92 -3.27
N THR A 78 6.47 -27.07 -3.54
CA THR A 78 5.39 -26.28 -2.95
C THR A 78 5.29 -26.50 -1.43
N SER A 79 5.97 -27.54 -0.91
CA SER A 79 6.13 -27.80 0.52
C SER A 79 7.26 -27.02 1.20
N SER A 80 8.08 -26.24 0.45
CA SER A 80 9.04 -25.34 1.09
C SER A 80 8.28 -24.29 1.91
N GLY A 81 8.39 -24.39 3.24
CA GLY A 81 7.62 -23.57 4.19
C GLY A 81 7.73 -22.05 3.98
N THR A 82 8.75 -21.60 3.23
CA THR A 82 8.91 -20.21 2.81
C THR A 82 7.89 -19.77 1.74
N GLN A 83 7.62 -20.60 0.72
CA GLN A 83 6.63 -20.26 -0.31
C GLN A 83 5.20 -20.29 0.23
N LEU A 84 4.89 -21.24 1.13
CA LEU A 84 3.59 -21.30 1.79
C LEU A 84 3.33 -20.04 2.63
N ARG A 85 4.34 -19.54 3.36
CA ARG A 85 4.25 -18.27 4.09
C ARG A 85 4.05 -17.09 3.15
N GLU A 86 4.78 -17.04 2.04
CA GLU A 86 4.63 -15.96 1.06
C GLU A 86 3.23 -15.94 0.43
N ARG A 87 2.67 -17.11 0.07
CA ARG A 87 1.29 -17.22 -0.43
C ARG A 87 0.27 -16.67 0.56
N LYS A 88 0.37 -17.06 1.85
CA LYS A 88 -0.53 -16.53 2.90
C LYS A 88 -0.41 -15.01 3.02
N ALA A 89 0.80 -14.47 2.90
CA ALA A 89 1.03 -13.03 2.95
C ALA A 89 0.42 -12.30 1.74
N LEU A 90 0.51 -12.88 0.54
CA LEU A 90 -0.10 -12.32 -0.68
C LEU A 90 -1.62 -12.30 -0.60
N GLU A 91 -2.24 -13.37 -0.09
CA GLU A 91 -3.69 -13.42 0.14
C GLU A 91 -4.15 -12.35 1.14
N ALA A 92 -3.46 -12.26 2.29
CA ALA A 92 -3.73 -11.22 3.29
C ALA A 92 -3.57 -9.81 2.71
N ALA A 93 -2.53 -9.58 1.89
CA ALA A 93 -2.30 -8.30 1.23
C ALA A 93 -3.43 -7.93 0.26
N PHE A 94 -3.93 -8.90 -0.53
CA PHE A 94 -5.05 -8.67 -1.44
C PHE A 94 -6.32 -8.24 -0.69
N TYR A 95 -6.68 -8.93 0.40
CA TYR A 95 -7.82 -8.55 1.22
C TYR A 95 -7.66 -7.17 1.87
N ALA A 96 -6.46 -6.85 2.37
CA ALA A 96 -6.18 -5.54 2.94
C ALA A 96 -6.31 -4.42 1.88
N LEU A 97 -5.83 -4.64 0.65
CA LEU A 97 -5.97 -3.69 -0.46
C LEU A 97 -7.44 -3.49 -0.86
N GLN A 98 -8.25 -4.55 -0.89
CA GLN A 98 -9.68 -4.46 -1.18
C GLN A 98 -10.44 -3.66 -0.11
N ALA A 99 -10.11 -3.88 1.17
CA ALA A 99 -10.65 -3.10 2.28
C ALA A 99 -10.25 -1.62 2.16
N LEU A 100 -8.97 -1.34 1.89
CA LEU A 100 -8.46 0.01 1.70
C LEU A 100 -9.16 0.73 0.54
N ARG A 101 -9.40 0.03 -0.57
CA ARG A 101 -10.16 0.54 -1.73
C ARG A 101 -11.60 0.90 -1.36
N SER A 102 -12.24 0.06 -0.57
CA SER A 102 -13.61 0.25 -0.12
C SER A 102 -13.72 1.50 0.76
N ILE A 103 -12.75 1.70 1.66
CA ILE A 103 -12.64 2.90 2.51
C ILE A 103 -12.40 4.15 1.65
N ALA A 104 -11.46 4.10 0.71
CA ALA A 104 -11.15 5.20 -0.20
C ALA A 104 -12.34 5.63 -1.08
N GLN A 105 -13.23 4.69 -1.40
CA GLN A 105 -14.46 4.96 -2.16
C GLN A 105 -15.61 5.42 -1.26
N GLY A 106 -15.73 4.87 -0.04
CA GLY A 106 -16.72 5.28 0.95
C GLY A 106 -16.59 6.75 1.36
N ASP A 107 -15.35 7.24 1.48
CA ASP A 107 -15.05 8.66 1.74
C ASP A 107 -15.59 9.58 0.63
N ARG A 108 -15.55 9.14 -0.64
CA ARG A 108 -16.14 9.89 -1.75
C ARG A 108 -17.67 9.89 -1.71
N GLY A 109 -18.27 8.81 -1.21
CA GLY A 109 -19.72 8.72 -1.00
C GLY A 109 -20.21 9.65 0.12
N ALA A 110 -19.43 9.82 1.19
CA ALA A 110 -19.75 10.78 2.26
C ALA A 110 -19.64 12.24 1.80
N ALA A 111 -18.56 12.60 1.10
CA ALA A 111 -18.34 13.97 0.60
C ALA A 111 -19.38 14.42 -0.44
N ARG A 112 -19.94 13.49 -1.23
CA ARG A 112 -21.00 13.80 -2.22
C ARG A 112 -22.37 14.03 -1.58
N ARG A 113 -22.63 13.45 -0.40
CA ARG A 113 -23.90 13.63 0.32
C ARG A 113 -23.96 14.94 1.11
N SER A 114 -22.81 15.49 1.50
CA SER A 114 -22.73 16.77 2.22
C SER A 114 -22.92 18.02 1.34
N PHE A 115 -22.97 17.87 0.02
CA PHE A 115 -23.18 19.00 -0.92
C PHE A 115 -24.62 19.07 -1.47
N ALA A 116 -25.53 18.24 -0.94
CA ALA A 116 -26.93 18.16 -1.35
C ALA A 116 -27.90 18.52 -0.20
N ALA A 117 -27.44 19.29 0.80
CA ALA A 117 -28.26 19.81 1.89
C ALA A 117 -28.40 21.34 1.77
#